data_AF-A0A355PCS1-F1
#
_entry.id   AF-A0A355PCS1-F1
#
_cell.length_a   1.000
_cell.length_b   1.000
_cell.length_c   1.000
_cell.angle_alpha   90.00
_cell.angle_beta   90.00
_cell.angle_gamma   90.00
#
_symmetry.space_group_name_H-M   'P 1'
#
loop_
_entity.id
_entity.type
_entity.pdbx_description
1 polymer ?
#
loop_
_entity_poly.entity_id
_entity_poly.type
_entity_poly.pdbx_seq_one_letter_code
_entity_poly.pdbx_strand_id
1 'polypeptide(L)'
;IIAVIAGLANLGVNVTPLLAGAGVIGLAIGFGAQTLVQDLITGIFILIEDSLAVDDFVQINGHMGTVEGLTLRTVRLRDLDGVLHIITFSRIESIHNMSRQFGIALMRIRIPYDMKIDDAITLMQETAQELRKDPMMRHYIWSPLEMQGVQGFEEGCPILRMRFRTAPEMQWDVSRAFNLLLKQRMEAQEIDLGVPRLSVSMEARSESRMEDTSGTDLSMERGEESHSSSNEEPHKKPAPPKPAPRPTQAEIRQDERERHGTSAQAKPQAQGKPQSEAYARPHGENGDE
;
A
#
# COMPACT_ATOMS: atom_id res chain seq x y z
N ILE A 1 53.96 -16.74 10.06
CA ILE A 1 53.70 -17.60 8.87
C ILE A 1 54.36 -17.02 7.62
N ILE A 2 53.97 -15.81 7.18
CA ILE A 2 54.54 -15.17 5.97
C ILE A 2 56.08 -15.10 6.03
N ALA A 3 56.65 -14.64 7.14
CA ALA A 3 58.12 -14.57 7.31
C ALA A 3 58.83 -15.94 7.24
N VAL A 4 58.17 -17.01 7.69
CA VAL A 4 58.72 -18.38 7.65
C VAL A 4 58.72 -18.91 6.22
N ILE A 5 57.62 -18.71 5.48
CA ILE A 5 57.52 -19.08 4.07
C ILE A 5 58.54 -18.30 3.25
N ALA A 6 58.67 -17.00 3.47
CA ALA A 6 59.66 -16.16 2.79
C ALA A 6 61.10 -16.59 3.08
N GLY A 7 61.41 -16.96 4.33
CA GLY A 7 62.73 -17.48 4.70
C GLY A 7 63.08 -18.80 4.00
N LEU A 8 62.14 -19.74 3.93
CA LEU A 8 62.33 -21.02 3.23
C LEU A 8 62.51 -20.85 1.71
N ALA A 9 61.80 -19.90 1.11
CA ALA A 9 61.96 -19.57 -0.31
C ALA A 9 63.39 -19.06 -0.61
N ASN A 10 63.95 -18.21 0.27
CA ASN A 10 65.33 -17.71 0.13
C ASN A 10 66.40 -18.79 0.33
N LEU A 11 66.06 -19.89 1.04
CA LEU A 11 66.92 -21.07 1.21
C LEU A 11 66.83 -22.06 0.03
N GLY A 12 66.09 -21.72 -1.04
CA GLY A 12 65.93 -22.55 -2.22
C GLY A 12 64.90 -23.68 -2.09
N VAL A 13 64.09 -23.68 -1.02
CA VAL A 13 63.01 -24.67 -0.83
C VAL A 13 61.81 -24.29 -1.70
N ASN A 14 61.19 -25.27 -2.37
CA ASN A 14 59.95 -25.05 -3.11
C ASN A 14 58.79 -24.78 -2.14
N VAL A 15 58.42 -23.51 -1.99
CA VAL A 15 57.33 -23.07 -1.11
C VAL A 15 55.94 -23.15 -1.75
N THR A 16 55.82 -23.60 -3.00
CA THR A 16 54.53 -23.69 -3.72
C THR A 16 53.50 -24.54 -2.96
N PRO A 17 53.83 -25.73 -2.42
CA PRO A 17 52.86 -26.53 -1.65
C PRO A 17 52.45 -25.87 -0.33
N LEU A 18 53.39 -25.18 0.33
CA LEU A 18 53.14 -24.43 1.57
C LEU A 18 52.22 -23.24 1.33
N LEU A 19 52.46 -22.50 0.24
CA LEU A 19 51.60 -21.40 -0.20
C LEU A 19 50.22 -21.91 -0.61
N ALA A 20 50.14 -23.04 -1.34
CA ALA A 20 48.87 -23.65 -1.72
C ALA A 20 48.05 -24.06 -0.49
N GLY A 21 48.67 -24.73 0.49
CA GLY A 21 48.01 -25.11 1.74
C GLY A 21 47.59 -23.90 2.59
N ALA A 22 48.47 -22.91 2.74
CA ALA A 22 48.15 -21.66 3.43
C ALA A 22 47.02 -20.88 2.74
N GLY A 23 46.96 -20.91 1.41
CA GLY A 23 45.89 -20.31 0.62
C GLY A 23 44.53 -20.94 0.91
N VAL A 24 44.44 -22.27 0.92
CA VAL A 24 43.19 -22.99 1.25
C VAL A 24 42.73 -22.69 2.68
N ILE A 25 43.65 -22.68 3.65
CA ILE A 25 43.34 -22.32 5.05
C ILE A 25 42.86 -20.87 5.14
N GLY A 26 43.53 -19.93 4.46
CA GLY A 26 43.12 -18.53 4.43
C GLY A 26 41.74 -18.33 3.83
N LEU A 27 41.41 -19.10 2.79
CA LEU A 27 40.10 -19.09 2.13
C LEU A 27 39.01 -19.62 3.08
N ALA A 28 39.27 -20.70 3.81
CA ALA A 28 38.35 -21.23 4.82
C ALA A 28 38.09 -20.22 5.95
N ILE A 29 39.14 -19.54 6.45
CA ILE A 29 38.99 -18.48 7.46
C ILE A 29 38.21 -17.29 6.89
N GLY A 30 38.49 -16.89 5.65
CA GLY A 30 37.79 -15.79 4.97
C GLY A 30 36.29 -16.02 4.88
N PHE A 31 35.88 -17.23 4.48
CA PHE A 31 34.46 -17.59 4.48
C PHE A 31 33.84 -17.66 5.87
N GLY A 32 34.57 -18.14 6.87
CA GLY A 32 34.08 -18.18 8.26
C GLY A 32 33.91 -16.78 8.87
N ALA A 33 34.75 -15.82 8.50
CA ALA A 33 34.75 -14.46 9.02
C ALA A 33 33.90 -13.47 8.20
N GLN A 34 33.38 -13.88 7.04
CA GLN A 34 32.69 -13.00 6.10
C GLN A 34 31.53 -12.22 6.75
N THR A 35 30.68 -12.91 7.51
CA THR A 35 29.50 -12.30 8.16
C THR A 35 29.90 -11.33 9.26
N LEU A 36 30.98 -11.62 9.99
CA LEU A 36 31.51 -10.73 11.04
C LEU A 36 32.02 -9.41 10.46
N VAL A 37 32.74 -9.47 9.34
CA VAL A 37 33.23 -8.26 8.66
C VAL A 37 32.06 -7.45 8.11
N GLN A 38 31.05 -8.12 7.54
CA GLN A 38 29.83 -7.45 7.09
C GLN A 38 29.11 -6.75 8.24
N ASP A 39 28.90 -7.45 9.37
CA ASP A 39 28.29 -6.88 10.57
C ASP A 39 29.01 -5.60 11.02
N LEU A 40 30.34 -5.64 11.07
CA LEU A 40 31.15 -4.50 11.53
C LEU A 40 31.03 -3.31 10.59
N ILE A 41 31.15 -3.52 9.28
CA ILE A 41 31.07 -2.45 8.29
C ILE A 41 29.67 -1.84 8.30
N THR A 42 28.62 -2.66 8.25
CA THR A 42 27.23 -2.19 8.29
C THR A 42 26.94 -1.46 9.60
N GLY A 43 27.41 -1.97 10.74
CA GLY A 43 27.27 -1.31 12.03
C GLY A 43 27.92 0.07 12.09
N ILE A 44 29.12 0.22 11.52
CA ILE A 44 29.79 1.52 11.42
C ILE A 44 28.97 2.50 10.58
N PHE A 45 28.45 2.08 9.42
CA PHE A 45 27.61 2.94 8.58
C PHE A 45 26.32 3.35 9.28
N ILE A 46 25.65 2.43 10.00
CA ILE A 46 24.46 2.75 10.79
C ILE A 46 24.74 3.87 11.81
N LEU A 47 25.90 3.82 12.47
CA LEU A 47 26.30 4.82 13.46
C LEU A 47 26.74 6.15 12.83
N ILE A 48 27.47 6.12 11.71
CA ILE A 48 27.96 7.34 11.04
C ILE A 48 26.81 8.09 10.36
N GLU A 49 25.91 7.36 9.71
CA GLU A 49 24.75 7.94 9.01
C GLU A 49 23.59 8.25 9.95
N ASP A 50 23.71 7.88 11.23
CA ASP A 50 22.62 7.92 12.21
C ASP A 50 21.35 7.29 11.61
N SER A 51 21.46 6.11 10.99
CA SER A 51 20.30 5.45 10.39
C SER A 51 19.37 4.82 11.45
N LEU A 52 19.93 4.53 12.63
CA LEU A 52 19.26 3.88 13.74
C LEU A 52 19.86 4.35 15.07
N ALA A 53 19.03 4.89 15.94
CA ALA A 53 19.42 5.35 17.26
C ALA A 53 18.73 4.53 18.38
N VAL A 54 19.26 4.66 19.60
CA VAL A 54 18.55 4.18 20.80
C VAL A 54 17.27 5.00 20.97
N ASP A 55 16.21 4.34 21.45
CA ASP A 55 14.85 4.86 21.58
C ASP A 55 14.09 5.09 20.25
N ASP A 56 14.68 4.79 19.09
CA ASP A 56 13.92 4.78 17.83
C ASP A 56 12.90 3.61 17.83
N PHE A 57 11.66 3.89 17.42
CA PHE A 57 10.65 2.89 17.11
C PHE A 57 10.75 2.49 15.64
N VAL A 58 11.13 1.24 15.41
CA VAL A 58 11.49 0.73 14.08
C VAL A 58 10.86 -0.62 13.79
N GLN A 59 10.78 -0.95 12.50
CA GLN A 59 10.53 -2.30 12.04
C GLN A 59 11.75 -2.84 11.30
N ILE A 60 12.27 -3.97 11.77
CA ILE A 60 13.44 -4.66 11.21
C ILE A 60 13.10 -6.15 11.07
N ASN A 61 13.28 -6.70 9.87
CA ASN A 61 13.02 -8.12 9.57
C ASN A 61 11.63 -8.60 9.99
N GLY A 62 10.61 -7.74 9.88
CA GLY A 62 9.24 -8.02 10.29
C GLY A 62 8.94 -7.81 11.77
N HIS A 63 9.95 -7.67 12.63
CA HIS A 63 9.80 -7.33 14.05
C HIS A 63 9.66 -5.83 14.23
N MET A 64 8.64 -5.38 14.96
CA MET A 64 8.37 -3.96 15.22
C MET A 64 8.53 -3.68 16.72
N GLY A 65 9.28 -2.64 17.06
CA GLY A 65 9.55 -2.32 18.47
C GLY A 65 10.46 -1.11 18.65
N THR A 66 10.82 -0.84 19.90
CA THR A 66 11.75 0.23 20.29
C THR A 66 13.18 -0.30 20.40
N VAL A 67 14.15 0.45 19.89
CA VAL A 67 15.57 0.10 20.01
C VAL A 67 16.05 0.35 21.45
N GLU A 68 16.30 -0.72 22.21
CA GLU A 68 16.87 -0.62 23.56
C GLU A 68 18.39 -0.40 23.55
N GLY A 69 19.07 -0.78 22.47
CA GLY A 69 20.51 -0.60 22.40
C GLY A 69 21.18 -1.18 21.17
N LEU A 70 22.35 -0.64 20.87
CA LEU A 70 23.19 -1.05 19.75
C LEU A 70 24.53 -1.57 20.28
N THR A 71 25.08 -2.58 19.61
CA THR A 71 26.48 -2.99 19.76
C THR A 71 27.19 -2.78 18.42
N LEU A 72 28.48 -3.12 18.33
CA LEU A 72 29.21 -3.07 17.05
C LEU A 72 28.65 -3.99 15.96
N ARG A 73 27.87 -5.02 16.32
CA ARG A 73 27.37 -6.02 15.38
C ARG A 73 25.88 -6.33 15.46
N THR A 74 25.19 -5.87 16.50
CA THR A 74 23.79 -6.22 16.76
C THR A 74 22.97 -5.03 17.22
N VAL A 75 21.70 -5.04 16.87
CA VAL A 75 20.65 -4.22 17.47
C VAL A 75 19.82 -5.06 18.44
N ARG A 76 19.40 -4.44 19.54
CA ARG A 76 18.42 -4.95 20.50
C ARG A 76 17.11 -4.17 20.34
N LEU A 77 16.04 -4.87 20.00
CA LEU A 77 14.71 -4.32 19.74
C LEU A 77 13.72 -4.93 20.72
N ARG A 78 12.94 -4.13 21.44
CA ARG A 78 11.85 -4.58 22.32
C ARG A 78 10.52 -4.36 21.63
N ASP A 79 9.78 -5.43 21.40
CA ASP A 79 8.43 -5.30 20.82
C ASP A 79 7.38 -4.91 21.87
N LEU A 80 6.15 -4.70 21.39
CA LEU A 80 5.00 -4.32 22.22
C LEU A 80 4.56 -5.44 23.18
N ASP A 81 4.88 -6.70 22.87
CA ASP A 81 4.62 -7.86 23.74
C ASP A 81 5.73 -8.03 24.80
N GLY A 82 6.75 -7.17 24.78
CA GLY A 82 7.87 -7.18 25.72
C GLY A 82 8.97 -8.19 25.37
N VAL A 83 8.98 -8.77 24.17
CA VAL A 83 10.03 -9.69 23.72
C VAL A 83 11.25 -8.93 23.23
N LEU A 84 12.45 -9.36 23.66
CA LEU A 84 13.73 -8.81 23.20
C LEU A 84 14.22 -9.55 21.95
N HIS A 85 14.26 -8.86 20.83
CA HIS A 85 14.85 -9.33 19.59
C HIS A 85 16.30 -8.85 19.49
N ILE A 86 17.24 -9.78 19.29
CA ILE A 86 18.66 -9.48 19.07
C ILE A 86 19.00 -9.85 17.63
N ILE A 87 19.27 -8.85 16.80
CA ILE A 87 19.44 -9.02 15.35
C ILE A 87 20.84 -8.55 14.95
N THR A 88 21.57 -9.35 14.18
CA THR A 88 22.89 -8.98 13.64
C THR A 88 22.74 -8.10 12.40
N PHE A 89 23.63 -7.13 12.19
CA PHE A 89 23.51 -6.17 11.09
C PHE A 89 23.58 -6.80 9.70
N SER A 90 24.35 -7.88 9.53
CA SER A 90 24.43 -8.69 8.31
C SER A 90 23.11 -9.32 7.89
N ARG A 91 22.14 -9.43 8.81
CA ARG A 91 20.79 -9.94 8.54
C ARG A 91 19.76 -8.85 8.32
N ILE A 92 20.12 -7.57 8.48
CA ILE A 92 19.19 -6.46 8.29
C ILE A 92 19.19 -6.10 6.80
N GLU A 93 18.07 -6.35 6.15
CA GLU A 93 17.88 -5.98 4.74
C GLU A 93 17.35 -4.54 4.61
N SER A 94 16.38 -4.19 5.45
CA SER A 94 15.80 -2.84 5.50
C SER A 94 15.48 -2.43 6.94
N ILE A 95 15.56 -1.11 7.18
CA ILE A 95 15.18 -0.47 8.44
C ILE A 95 14.03 0.47 8.13
N HIS A 96 12.85 0.23 8.72
CA HIS A 96 11.73 1.15 8.63
C HIS A 96 11.62 1.93 9.93
N ASN A 97 12.06 3.18 9.93
CA ASN A 97 12.05 4.03 11.12
C ASN A 97 10.77 4.89 11.17
N MET A 98 10.02 4.79 12.27
CA MET A 98 8.74 5.47 12.49
C MET A 98 8.83 6.64 13.47
N SER A 99 10.01 6.88 14.04
CA SER A 99 10.28 7.93 15.04
C SER A 99 10.91 9.19 14.44
N ARG A 100 11.34 9.13 13.18
CA ARG A 100 12.02 10.25 12.52
C ARG A 100 11.06 11.17 11.79
N GLN A 101 11.35 12.47 11.85
CA GLN A 101 10.66 13.55 11.13
C GLN A 101 9.18 13.71 11.48
N PHE A 102 8.32 12.85 10.94
CA PHE A 102 6.88 12.90 11.13
C PHE A 102 6.24 11.53 10.94
N GLY A 103 5.16 11.30 11.65
CA GLY A 103 4.29 10.15 11.42
C GLY A 103 3.21 10.45 10.38
N ILE A 104 2.62 9.40 9.82
CA ILE A 104 1.41 9.50 8.99
C ILE A 104 0.32 8.66 9.64
N ALA A 105 -0.64 9.33 10.27
CA ALA A 105 -1.89 8.70 10.67
C ALA A 105 -2.72 8.45 9.41
N LEU A 106 -2.83 7.19 9.02
CA LEU A 106 -3.61 6.77 7.86
C LEU A 106 -4.93 6.16 8.32
N MET A 107 -6.04 6.69 7.82
CA MET A 107 -7.37 6.18 8.11
C MET A 107 -8.00 5.64 6.83
N ARG A 108 -8.50 4.41 6.93
CA ARG A 108 -9.21 3.69 5.87
C ARG A 108 -10.59 3.35 6.40
N ILE A 109 -11.59 4.11 5.98
CA ILE A 109 -12.94 3.95 6.49
C ILE A 109 -13.80 3.35 5.39
N ARG A 110 -14.50 2.27 5.74
CA ARG A 110 -15.48 1.64 4.85
C ARG A 110 -16.77 2.43 4.92
N ILE A 111 -17.25 2.88 3.76
CA ILE A 111 -18.49 3.64 3.65
C ILE A 111 -19.64 2.66 3.36
N PRO A 112 -20.77 2.77 4.08
CA PRO A 112 -22.00 2.02 3.76
C PRO A 112 -22.51 2.37 2.35
N TYR A 113 -23.10 1.40 1.67
CA TYR A 113 -23.64 1.59 0.31
C TYR A 113 -24.76 2.62 0.21
N ASP A 114 -25.54 2.77 1.26
CA ASP A 114 -26.66 3.69 1.40
C ASP A 114 -26.21 5.13 1.69
N MET A 115 -24.96 5.32 2.10
CA MET A 115 -24.39 6.63 2.33
C MET A 115 -23.76 7.18 1.05
N LYS A 116 -24.11 8.42 0.69
CA LYS A 116 -23.44 9.09 -0.42
C LYS A 116 -21.99 9.40 -0.05
N ILE A 117 -21.10 9.29 -1.03
CA ILE A 117 -19.66 9.53 -0.83
C ILE A 117 -19.40 10.97 -0.37
N ASP A 118 -20.12 11.95 -0.92
CA ASP A 118 -19.96 13.36 -0.54
C ASP A 118 -20.35 13.63 0.92
N ASP A 119 -21.43 12.97 1.39
CA ASP A 119 -21.87 13.05 2.78
C ASP A 119 -20.80 12.42 3.71
N ALA A 120 -20.22 11.29 3.29
CA ALA A 120 -19.16 10.62 4.04
C ALA A 120 -17.89 11.47 4.12
N ILE A 121 -17.49 12.13 3.02
CA ILE A 121 -16.37 13.07 3.00
C ILE A 121 -16.63 14.22 3.98
N THR A 122 -17.83 14.79 3.94
CA THR A 122 -18.22 15.89 4.83
C THR A 122 -18.15 15.47 6.30
N LEU A 123 -18.72 14.30 6.63
CA LEU A 123 -18.66 13.72 7.98
C LEU A 123 -17.22 13.57 8.49
N MET A 124 -16.32 13.08 7.63
CA MET A 124 -14.91 12.90 7.96
C MET A 124 -14.18 14.22 8.13
N GLN A 125 -14.47 15.22 7.29
CA GLN A 125 -13.89 16.56 7.41
C GLN A 125 -14.30 17.23 8.72
N GLU A 126 -15.57 17.13 9.10
CA GLU A 126 -16.06 17.65 10.37
C GLU A 126 -15.39 16.95 11.56
N THR A 127 -15.34 15.61 11.53
CA THR A 127 -14.67 14.80 12.55
C THR A 127 -13.19 15.18 12.69
N ALA A 128 -12.51 15.38 11.56
CA ALA A 128 -11.12 15.82 11.53
C ALA A 128 -10.91 17.21 12.14
N GLN A 129 -11.82 18.15 11.85
CA GLN A 129 -11.77 19.50 12.42
C GLN A 129 -12.00 19.49 13.93
N GLU A 130 -12.91 18.65 14.41
CA GLU A 130 -13.18 18.47 15.83
C GLU A 130 -11.99 17.83 16.56
N LEU A 131 -11.42 16.76 16.00
CA LEU A 131 -10.21 16.14 16.54
C LEU A 131 -9.03 17.12 16.65
N ARG A 132 -8.90 18.03 15.67
CA ARG A 132 -7.89 19.09 15.71
C ARG A 132 -8.15 20.16 16.78
N LYS A 133 -9.36 20.25 17.32
CA LYS A 133 -9.70 21.17 18.42
C LYS A 133 -9.50 20.52 19.80
N ASP A 134 -9.46 19.18 19.86
CA ASP A 134 -9.22 18.44 21.10
C ASP A 134 -7.87 18.86 21.74
N PRO A 135 -7.89 19.38 22.98
CA PRO A 135 -6.67 19.77 23.70
C PRO A 135 -5.62 18.65 23.80
N MET A 136 -6.04 17.39 23.85
CA MET A 136 -5.15 16.24 23.98
C MET A 136 -4.47 15.88 22.66
N MET A 137 -5.16 16.03 21.53
CA MET A 137 -4.67 15.56 20.22
C MET A 137 -4.09 16.67 19.35
N ARG A 138 -4.53 17.93 19.51
CA ARG A 138 -4.16 19.05 18.64
C ARG A 138 -2.65 19.21 18.45
N HIS A 139 -1.86 19.03 19.51
CA HIS A 139 -0.41 19.22 19.47
C HIS A 139 0.33 18.14 18.65
N TYR A 140 -0.29 16.97 18.48
CA TYR A 140 0.26 15.86 17.70
C TYR A 140 -0.13 15.89 16.23
N ILE A 141 -1.07 16.75 15.81
CA ILE A 141 -1.55 16.83 14.41
C ILE A 141 -0.94 18.05 13.72
N TRP A 142 0.00 17.81 12.81
CA TRP A 142 0.80 18.87 12.19
C TRP A 142 0.28 19.33 10.82
N SER A 143 -0.52 18.53 10.12
CA SER A 143 -1.13 18.91 8.83
C SER A 143 -2.66 18.93 8.90
N PRO A 144 -3.33 19.69 8.02
CA PRO A 144 -4.76 19.49 7.77
C PRO A 144 -5.05 18.06 7.31
N LEU A 145 -6.33 17.68 7.33
CA LEU A 145 -6.78 16.40 6.78
C LEU A 145 -6.53 16.40 5.27
N GLU A 146 -5.75 15.45 4.79
CA GLU A 146 -5.56 15.23 3.36
C GLU A 146 -6.49 14.11 2.89
N MET A 147 -7.51 14.51 2.14
CA MET A 147 -8.49 13.60 1.55
C MET A 147 -7.94 13.00 0.25
N GLN A 148 -7.71 11.69 0.22
CA GLN A 148 -7.22 11.01 -1.00
C GLN A 148 -8.37 10.47 -1.85
N GLY A 149 -9.59 10.44 -1.31
CA GLY A 149 -10.77 9.94 -1.99
C GLY A 149 -10.93 8.42 -1.86
N VAL A 150 -11.67 7.84 -2.81
CA VAL A 150 -11.97 6.39 -2.83
C VAL A 150 -10.73 5.63 -3.26
N GLN A 151 -10.19 4.80 -2.36
CA GLN A 151 -9.01 3.99 -2.63
C GLN A 151 -9.34 2.72 -3.43
N GLY A 152 -10.51 2.15 -3.22
CA GLY A 152 -10.95 0.90 -3.81
C GLY A 152 -12.26 0.43 -3.19
N PHE A 153 -12.66 -0.79 -3.53
CA PHE A 153 -13.87 -1.41 -3.04
C PHE A 153 -13.53 -2.72 -2.32
N GLU A 154 -14.02 -2.90 -1.10
CA GLU A 154 -13.86 -4.11 -0.30
C GLU A 154 -15.26 -4.64 0.04
N GLU A 155 -15.56 -5.89 -0.34
CA GLU A 155 -16.92 -6.47 -0.22
C GLU A 155 -17.98 -5.58 -0.90
N GLY A 156 -17.52 -4.88 -1.94
CA GLY A 156 -18.22 -3.89 -2.74
C GLY A 156 -18.55 -2.57 -2.04
N CYS A 157 -18.23 -2.39 -0.75
CA CYS A 157 -18.28 -1.09 -0.09
C CYS A 157 -17.08 -0.22 -0.53
N PRO A 158 -17.25 1.07 -0.85
CA PRO A 158 -16.13 1.94 -1.11
C PRO A 158 -15.30 2.21 0.16
N ILE A 159 -13.98 2.10 0.03
CA ILE A 159 -13.01 2.44 1.09
C ILE A 159 -12.50 3.84 0.85
N LEU A 160 -12.82 4.73 1.77
CA LEU A 160 -12.39 6.11 1.73
C LEU A 160 -11.08 6.27 2.51
N ARG A 161 -10.08 6.85 1.86
CA ARG A 161 -8.72 6.97 2.41
C ARG A 161 -8.35 8.44 2.64
N MET A 162 -7.82 8.70 3.82
CA MET A 162 -7.38 10.03 4.24
C MET A 162 -6.22 9.92 5.22
N ARG A 163 -5.50 11.02 5.42
CA ARG A 163 -4.34 11.03 6.31
C ARG A 163 -4.12 12.36 7.02
N PHE A 164 -3.42 12.28 8.15
CA PHE A 164 -2.75 13.41 8.79
C PHE A 164 -1.25 13.18 8.84
N ARG A 165 -0.47 14.27 8.73
CA ARG A 165 0.87 14.33 9.27
C ARG A 165 0.79 14.53 10.77
N THR A 166 1.50 13.68 11.51
CA THR A 166 1.52 13.72 12.96
C THR A 166 2.94 13.91 13.49
N ALA A 167 3.04 14.22 14.77
CA ALA A 167 4.27 13.97 15.50
C ALA A 167 4.70 12.50 15.33
N PRO A 168 6.01 12.20 15.35
CA PRO A 168 6.50 10.84 15.30
C PRO A 168 5.86 9.95 16.38
N GLU A 169 5.67 8.67 16.07
CA GLU A 169 5.03 7.65 16.94
C GLU A 169 3.54 7.89 17.28
N MET A 170 3.03 9.13 17.16
CA MET A 170 1.64 9.49 17.48
C MET A 170 0.64 9.10 16.39
N GLN A 171 1.11 8.56 15.26
CA GLN A 171 0.28 8.17 14.12
C GLN A 171 -0.83 7.17 14.47
N TRP A 172 -0.56 6.24 15.39
CA TRP A 172 -1.55 5.27 15.83
C TRP A 172 -2.54 5.89 16.82
N ASP A 173 -2.06 6.73 17.74
CA ASP A 173 -2.93 7.43 18.70
C ASP A 173 -3.90 8.38 18.01
N VAL A 174 -3.41 9.18 17.07
CA VAL A 174 -4.25 10.08 16.27
C VAL A 174 -5.25 9.29 15.43
N SER A 175 -4.83 8.18 14.80
CA SER A 175 -5.74 7.32 14.03
C SER A 175 -6.82 6.68 14.92
N ARG A 176 -6.45 6.19 16.11
CA ARG A 176 -7.39 5.65 17.10
C ARG A 176 -8.37 6.71 17.60
N ALA A 177 -7.88 7.89 17.96
CA ALA A 177 -8.72 8.99 18.44
C ALA A 177 -9.69 9.46 17.34
N PHE A 178 -9.24 9.55 16.09
CA PHE A 178 -10.10 9.82 14.94
C PHE A 178 -11.19 8.75 14.78
N ASN A 179 -10.82 7.47 14.81
CA ASN A 179 -11.77 6.36 14.65
C ASN A 179 -12.82 6.34 15.78
N LEU A 180 -12.41 6.63 17.02
CA LEU A 180 -13.32 6.74 18.16
C LEU A 180 -14.31 7.89 17.98
N LEU A 181 -13.82 9.08 17.65
CA LEU A 181 -14.67 10.26 17.44
C LEU A 181 -15.62 10.06 16.25
N LEU A 182 -15.12 9.45 15.17
CA LEU A 182 -15.92 9.11 14.01
C LEU A 182 -17.05 8.14 14.40
N LYS A 183 -16.74 7.09 15.18
CA LYS A 183 -17.75 6.13 15.65
C LYS A 183 -18.84 6.82 16.45
N GLN A 184 -18.47 7.68 17.40
CA GLN A 184 -19.43 8.43 18.22
C GLN A 184 -20.32 9.35 17.37
N ARG A 185 -19.74 10.00 16.36
CA ARG A 185 -20.49 10.86 15.45
C ARG A 185 -21.45 10.07 14.55
N MET A 186 -21.01 8.92 14.05
CA MET A 186 -21.86 8.01 13.29
C MET A 186 -23.04 7.50 14.13
N GLU A 187 -22.80 7.14 15.39
CA GLU A 187 -23.86 6.74 16.32
C GLU A 187 -24.88 7.85 16.58
N ALA A 188 -24.42 9.09 16.77
CA ALA A 188 -25.29 10.25 16.98
C ALA A 188 -26.16 10.57 15.75
N GLN A 189 -25.73 10.16 14.56
CA GLN A 189 -26.46 10.37 13.29
C GLN A 189 -27.20 9.10 12.83
N GLU A 190 -27.21 8.04 13.63
CA GLU A 190 -27.81 6.75 13.30
C GLU A 190 -27.25 6.13 11.99
N ILE A 191 -25.97 6.42 11.68
CA ILE A 191 -25.26 5.87 10.53
C ILE A 191 -24.56 4.58 10.95
N ASP A 192 -24.88 3.48 10.28
CA ASP A 192 -24.22 2.20 10.54
C ASP A 192 -22.81 2.14 9.91
N LEU A 193 -21.89 1.38 10.51
CA LEU A 193 -20.63 1.04 9.86
C LEU A 193 -20.92 -0.04 8.83
N GLY A 194 -20.47 0.15 7.60
CA GLY A 194 -20.81 -0.73 6.48
C GLY A 194 -20.67 -2.22 6.84
N VAL A 195 -21.81 -2.90 6.93
CA VAL A 195 -21.89 -4.34 7.21
C VAL A 195 -21.72 -5.14 5.90
N PRO A 196 -21.05 -6.29 5.93
CA PRO A 196 -20.98 -7.18 4.77
C PRO A 196 -22.39 -7.56 4.31
N ARG A 197 -22.69 -7.37 3.02
CA ARG A 197 -23.99 -7.77 2.43
C ARG A 197 -23.85 -9.11 1.72
N LEU A 198 -24.67 -10.10 2.10
CA LEU A 198 -24.80 -11.37 1.39
C LEU A 198 -26.09 -11.35 0.55
N SER A 199 -25.96 -11.36 -0.78
CA SER A 199 -27.10 -11.58 -1.68
C SER A 199 -27.31 -13.09 -1.89
N VAL A 200 -28.37 -13.66 -1.32
CA VAL A 200 -28.75 -15.06 -1.55
C VAL A 200 -29.82 -15.09 -2.64
N SER A 201 -29.52 -15.72 -3.78
CA SER A 201 -30.51 -16.05 -4.81
C SER A 201 -30.89 -17.52 -4.66
N MET A 202 -32.11 -17.81 -4.20
CA MET A 202 -32.64 -19.17 -4.16
C MET A 202 -33.32 -19.49 -5.50
N GLU A 203 -32.75 -20.43 -6.25
CA GLU A 203 -33.42 -21.01 -7.42
C GLU A 203 -34.18 -22.27 -6.98
N ALA A 204 -35.51 -22.20 -6.95
CA ALA A 204 -36.34 -23.35 -6.68
C ALA A 204 -36.23 -24.34 -7.86
N ARG A 205 -35.60 -25.50 -7.64
CA ARG A 205 -35.69 -26.63 -8.56
C ARG A 205 -37.12 -27.17 -8.49
N SER A 206 -37.93 -26.91 -9.51
CA SER A 206 -39.22 -27.58 -9.65
C SER A 206 -38.96 -29.08 -9.87
N GLU A 207 -39.37 -29.90 -8.91
CA GLU A 207 -39.34 -31.36 -9.03
C GLU A 207 -40.15 -31.80 -10.25
N SER A 208 -39.52 -32.65 -11.04
CA SER A 208 -40.07 -33.30 -12.22
C SER A 208 -41.33 -34.08 -11.87
N ARG A 209 -42.46 -33.57 -12.37
CA ARG A 209 -43.74 -34.24 -12.69
C ARG A 209 -43.63 -35.77 -12.72
N MET A 210 -44.20 -36.43 -11.70
CA MET A 210 -44.54 -37.86 -11.74
C MET A 210 -45.47 -38.10 -12.94
N GLU A 211 -45.04 -38.95 -13.87
CA GLU A 211 -45.91 -39.48 -14.93
C GLU A 211 -46.77 -40.60 -14.33
N ASP A 212 -48.05 -40.29 -14.14
CA ASP A 212 -49.07 -41.25 -13.74
C ASP A 212 -49.48 -42.07 -14.97
N THR A 213 -49.14 -43.36 -14.95
CA THR A 213 -49.46 -44.33 -16.00
C THR A 213 -50.80 -44.99 -15.71
N SER A 214 -51.87 -44.46 -16.30
CA SER A 214 -53.13 -45.16 -16.60
C SER A 214 -54.03 -44.15 -17.31
N GLY A 215 -54.61 -44.34 -18.48
CA GLY A 215 -55.07 -45.54 -19.16
C GLY A 215 -56.43 -45.17 -19.76
N THR A 216 -56.67 -45.58 -21.00
CA THR A 216 -57.97 -45.58 -21.73
C THR A 216 -58.61 -44.21 -22.04
N ASP A 217 -58.55 -43.70 -23.27
CA ASP A 217 -59.18 -44.12 -24.54
C ASP A 217 -60.55 -43.43 -24.78
N LEU A 218 -60.78 -43.12 -26.06
CA LEU A 218 -62.03 -42.81 -26.75
C LEU A 218 -62.53 -41.36 -26.88
N SER A 219 -62.29 -40.86 -28.09
CA SER A 219 -63.31 -40.53 -29.10
C SER A 219 -63.68 -39.06 -29.34
N MET A 220 -63.82 -38.80 -30.65
CA MET A 220 -64.11 -37.54 -31.31
C MET A 220 -65.43 -36.92 -30.88
N GLU A 221 -65.51 -35.58 -30.89
CA GLU A 221 -66.59 -34.91 -31.59
C GLU A 221 -66.22 -33.48 -32.03
N ARG A 222 -66.93 -33.07 -33.08
CA ARG A 222 -66.76 -31.94 -34.00
C ARG A 222 -67.45 -30.69 -33.44
N GLY A 223 -66.93 -29.49 -33.73
CA GLY A 223 -67.73 -28.25 -33.60
C GLY A 223 -66.95 -26.94 -33.49
N GLU A 224 -66.75 -26.30 -34.65
CA GLU A 224 -66.87 -24.86 -34.95
C GLU A 224 -66.25 -23.78 -34.04
N GLU A 225 -65.24 -23.13 -34.64
CA GLU A 225 -64.97 -21.69 -34.73
C GLU A 225 -65.64 -20.71 -33.73
N SER A 226 -64.83 -19.94 -32.99
CA SER A 226 -64.68 -18.50 -33.26
C SER A 226 -63.72 -17.80 -32.28
N HIS A 227 -62.81 -17.06 -32.90
CA HIS A 227 -62.09 -15.85 -32.50
C HIS A 227 -61.54 -15.61 -31.06
N SER A 228 -60.24 -15.33 -31.10
CA SER A 228 -59.56 -14.20 -30.45
C SER A 228 -59.16 -14.38 -28.99
N SER A 229 -57.98 -14.95 -28.80
CA SER A 229 -57.11 -14.56 -27.70
C SER A 229 -55.69 -14.34 -28.20
N SER A 230 -55.24 -13.10 -28.01
CA SER A 230 -53.85 -12.71 -27.80
C SER A 230 -53.12 -13.74 -26.95
N ASN A 231 -52.01 -14.27 -27.46
CA ASN A 231 -51.08 -14.99 -26.60
C ASN A 231 -49.64 -14.60 -26.97
N GLU A 232 -49.04 -13.88 -26.02
CA GLU A 232 -47.63 -13.53 -25.96
C GLU A 232 -46.77 -14.79 -26.06
N GLU A 233 -45.76 -14.74 -26.93
CA GLU A 233 -44.70 -15.74 -26.93
C GLU A 233 -43.97 -15.74 -25.56
N PRO A 234 -43.55 -16.91 -25.05
CA PRO A 234 -42.83 -16.99 -23.80
C PRO A 234 -41.49 -16.24 -23.92
N HIS A 235 -41.27 -15.24 -23.05
CA HIS A 235 -40.02 -14.50 -22.94
C HIS A 235 -38.82 -15.45 -22.78
N LYS A 236 -38.11 -15.69 -23.89
CA LYS A 236 -36.81 -16.34 -23.94
C LYS A 236 -35.79 -15.37 -23.34
N LYS A 237 -35.14 -15.73 -22.23
CA LYS A 237 -34.03 -14.95 -21.65
C LYS A 237 -33.03 -14.60 -22.76
N PRO A 238 -32.68 -13.31 -22.98
CA PRO A 238 -31.71 -12.96 -24.02
C PRO A 238 -30.35 -13.58 -23.68
N ALA A 239 -29.76 -14.25 -24.67
CA ALA A 239 -28.41 -14.80 -24.55
C ALA A 239 -27.41 -13.66 -24.27
N PRO A 240 -26.34 -13.91 -23.48
CA PRO A 240 -25.31 -12.91 -23.24
C PRO A 240 -24.74 -12.42 -24.58
N PRO A 241 -24.45 -11.10 -24.72
CA PRO A 241 -23.92 -10.55 -25.96
C PRO A 241 -22.61 -11.25 -26.32
N LYS A 242 -22.47 -11.60 -27.61
CA LYS A 242 -21.24 -12.24 -28.11
C LYS A 242 -20.03 -11.35 -27.78
N PRO A 243 -18.89 -11.93 -27.36
CA PRO A 243 -17.66 -11.18 -27.16
C PRO A 243 -17.33 -10.38 -28.43
N ALA A 244 -16.89 -9.13 -28.27
CA ALA A 244 -16.47 -8.30 -29.40
C ALA A 244 -15.42 -9.06 -30.25
N PRO A 245 -15.51 -9.01 -31.58
CA PRO A 245 -14.51 -9.63 -32.44
C PRO A 245 -13.13 -9.07 -32.12
N ARG A 246 -12.11 -9.93 -32.09
CA ARG A 246 -10.73 -9.47 -31.87
C ARG A 246 -10.36 -8.49 -32.98
N PRO A 247 -9.69 -7.36 -32.68
CA PRO A 247 -9.31 -6.40 -33.69
C PRO A 247 -8.42 -7.06 -34.74
N THR A 248 -8.71 -6.76 -35.99
CA THR A 248 -8.02 -7.26 -37.17
C THR A 248 -6.61 -6.66 -37.23
N GLN A 249 -5.63 -7.34 -37.83
CA GLN A 249 -4.27 -6.79 -38.00
C GLN A 249 -4.21 -5.46 -38.77
N ALA A 250 -5.27 -5.12 -39.52
CA ALA A 250 -5.41 -3.83 -40.18
C ALA A 250 -5.78 -2.72 -39.18
N GLU A 251 -6.69 -3.00 -38.25
CA GLU A 251 -7.13 -2.06 -37.21
C GLU A 251 -6.01 -1.80 -36.18
N ILE A 252 -5.25 -2.83 -35.81
CA ILE A 252 -4.08 -2.70 -34.93
C ILE A 252 -3.02 -1.79 -35.58
N ARG A 253 -2.75 -1.97 -36.88
CA ARG A 253 -1.81 -1.11 -37.62
C ARG A 253 -2.29 0.33 -37.77
N GLN A 254 -3.59 0.55 -37.79
CA GLN A 254 -4.17 1.89 -37.88
C GLN A 254 -4.06 2.62 -36.53
N ASP A 255 -4.32 1.93 -35.40
CA ASP A 255 -4.10 2.47 -34.05
C ASP A 255 -2.62 2.79 -33.80
N GLU A 256 -1.68 1.95 -34.24
CA GLU A 256 -0.24 2.23 -34.16
C GLU A 256 0.16 3.47 -34.99
N ARG A 257 -0.40 3.63 -36.19
CA ARG A 257 -0.14 4.82 -37.03
C ARG A 257 -0.68 6.09 -36.41
N GLU A 258 -1.85 6.04 -35.78
CA GLU A 258 -2.44 7.19 -35.10
C GLU A 258 -1.61 7.58 -33.87
N ARG A 259 -1.18 6.60 -33.06
CA ARG A 259 -0.27 6.85 -31.91
C ARG A 259 1.08 7.43 -32.34
N HIS A 260 1.66 6.95 -33.43
CA HIS A 260 2.92 7.49 -33.94
C HIS A 260 2.75 8.86 -34.63
N GLY A 261 1.59 9.12 -35.24
CA GLY A 261 1.26 10.40 -35.88
C GLY A 261 1.10 11.56 -34.89
N THR A 262 0.59 11.33 -33.68
CA THR A 262 0.44 12.37 -32.65
C THR A 262 1.77 12.75 -31.98
N SER A 263 2.80 11.90 -32.07
CA SER A 263 4.12 12.19 -31.48
C SER A 263 5.05 13.08 -32.33
N ALA A 264 4.66 13.40 -33.57
CA ALA A 264 5.49 14.16 -34.52
C ALA A 264 5.11 15.65 -34.67
N GLN A 265 4.14 16.16 -33.90
CA GLN A 265 3.75 17.58 -33.87
C GLN A 265 3.85 18.18 -32.46
N ALA A 266 5.04 18.17 -31.88
CA ALA A 266 5.40 19.10 -30.81
C ALA A 266 6.74 19.77 -31.19
N LYS A 267 6.68 20.84 -31.97
CA LYS A 267 7.83 21.74 -32.15
C LYS A 267 8.01 22.59 -30.88
N PRO A 268 9.23 22.73 -30.35
CA PRO A 268 9.52 23.68 -29.27
C PRO A 268 9.61 25.09 -29.86
N GLN A 269 8.84 26.04 -29.32
CA GLN A 269 8.92 27.44 -29.73
C GLN A 269 9.21 28.35 -28.52
N ALA A 270 10.17 29.24 -28.78
CA ALA A 270 10.49 30.50 -28.10
C ALA A 270 11.49 30.47 -26.93
N GLN A 271 12.76 30.67 -27.31
CA GLN A 271 13.70 31.54 -26.61
C GLN A 271 13.13 32.97 -26.52
N GLY A 272 13.07 33.51 -25.30
CA GLY A 272 12.89 34.94 -25.00
C GLY A 272 14.04 35.41 -24.11
N LYS A 273 14.64 36.56 -24.46
CA LYS A 273 15.84 37.17 -23.83
C LYS A 273 15.66 37.45 -22.32
N PRO A 274 16.75 37.53 -21.53
CA PRO A 274 16.66 37.89 -20.12
C PRO A 274 16.48 39.41 -20.00
N GLN A 275 15.32 39.86 -19.51
CA GLN A 275 15.16 41.21 -18.97
C GLN A 275 15.51 41.18 -17.49
N SER A 276 16.57 41.88 -17.14
CA SER A 276 16.90 42.28 -15.78
C SER A 276 15.89 43.32 -15.33
N GLU A 277 15.03 42.99 -14.36
CA GLU A 277 14.32 43.99 -13.58
C GLU A 277 14.44 43.70 -12.10
N ALA A 278 14.63 44.81 -11.40
CA ALA A 278 15.18 44.93 -10.08
C ALA A 278 14.18 44.54 -9.00
N TYR A 279 14.69 43.87 -7.97
CA TYR A 279 14.00 43.69 -6.71
C TYR A 279 13.87 45.05 -6.02
N ALA A 280 12.70 45.67 -6.14
CA ALA A 280 12.34 46.88 -5.41
C ALA A 280 12.24 46.56 -3.91
N ARG A 281 13.15 47.15 -3.12
CA ARG A 281 12.98 47.33 -1.68
C ARG A 281 11.89 48.39 -1.44
N PRO A 282 11.04 48.27 -0.41
CA PRO A 282 10.33 49.43 0.09
C PRO A 282 11.29 50.25 0.98
N HIS A 283 11.61 51.47 0.55
CA HIS A 283 11.90 52.59 1.48
C HIS A 283 10.60 52.86 2.26
N GLY A 284 10.56 53.10 3.57
CA GLY A 284 11.39 54.00 4.37
C GLY A 284 10.43 55.08 4.90
N GLU A 285 10.04 55.00 6.17
CA GLU A 285 9.28 56.05 6.85
C GLU A 285 10.22 56.73 7.87
N ASN A 286 10.18 58.05 7.86
CA ASN A 286 11.18 58.98 8.37
C ASN A 286 11.25 59.01 9.90
N GLY A 287 12.42 59.40 10.41
CA GLY A 287 12.61 59.76 11.82
C GLY A 287 12.11 61.17 12.14
N ASP A 288 12.08 61.48 13.43
CA ASP A 288 12.40 62.79 14.01
C ASP A 288 12.64 62.63 15.53
N GLU A 289 13.67 63.36 16.00
CA GLU A 289 14.14 63.62 17.39
C GLU A 289 14.94 62.56 18.18
#